data_AF-A0A7C3WIY3-F1
#
_entry.id   AF-A0A7C3WIY3-F1
#
_cell.length_a   1.000
_cell.length_b   1.000
_cell.length_c   1.000
_cell.angle_alpha   90.00
_cell.angle_beta   90.00
_cell.angle_gamma   90.00
#
_symmetry.space_group_name_H-M   'P 1'
#
loop_
_entity.id
_entity.type
_entity.pdbx_description
1 polymer ?
#
loop_
_entity_poly.entity_id
_entity_poly.type
_entity_poly.pdbx_seq_one_letter_code
_entity_poly.pdbx_strand_id
1 'polypeptide(L)'
;MFLASMLYAKPIRESSASRTYLTFKAHNLTDVDAILGAGWDKLVTVLDEGGYVRYDFSTATKLLNVFGELKKRYKGSLTRLYESSKDSRDLERRLKALGKGIGDTTISIFLREMRSIWKKADPKP
;
A
#
# COMPACT_ATOMS: atom_id res chain seq x y z
N MET A 1 3.64 -4.89 4.96
CA MET A 1 2.24 -4.73 5.41
C MET A 1 1.44 -3.84 4.44
N PHE A 2 1.72 -2.55 4.30
CA PHE A 2 0.86 -1.64 3.52
C PHE A 2 0.75 -1.97 2.02
N LEU A 3 1.85 -2.37 1.38
CA LEU A 3 1.84 -2.88 0.00
C LEU A 3 0.84 -4.04 -0.16
N ALA A 4 0.86 -5.01 0.74
CA ALA A 4 -0.08 -6.13 0.72
C ALA A 4 -1.52 -5.61 0.84
N SER A 5 -1.81 -4.72 1.79
CA SER A 5 -3.17 -4.15 1.92
C SER A 5 -3.67 -3.46 0.63
N MET A 6 -2.78 -2.86 -0.16
CA MET A 6 -3.14 -2.28 -1.46
C MET A 6 -3.45 -3.33 -2.54
N LEU A 7 -2.74 -4.46 -2.54
CA LEU A 7 -2.94 -5.58 -3.48
C LEU A 7 -4.21 -6.38 -3.14
N TYR A 8 -4.52 -6.57 -1.86
CA TYR A 8 -5.70 -7.36 -1.45
C TYR A 8 -7.00 -6.56 -1.50
N ALA A 9 -6.94 -5.23 -1.68
CA ALA A 9 -8.14 -4.38 -1.69
C ALA A 9 -8.86 -4.31 -3.04
N LYS A 10 -8.29 -4.87 -4.12
CA LYS A 10 -8.95 -4.92 -5.43
C LYS A 10 -9.84 -6.16 -5.54
N PRO A 11 -10.89 -6.13 -6.38
CA PRO A 11 -11.73 -7.29 -6.65
C PRO A 11 -10.97 -8.27 -7.56
N ILE A 12 -10.02 -8.99 -6.98
CA ILE A 12 -9.20 -10.01 -7.61
C ILE A 12 -9.16 -11.25 -6.72
N ARG A 13 -8.81 -12.41 -7.30
CA ARG A 13 -8.60 -13.64 -6.53
C ARG A 13 -7.50 -13.42 -5.50
N GLU A 14 -7.73 -13.88 -4.27
CA GLU A 14 -6.76 -13.79 -3.18
C GLU A 14 -5.42 -14.46 -3.54
N SER A 15 -5.46 -15.55 -4.29
CA SER A 15 -4.27 -16.23 -4.80
C SER A 15 -3.42 -15.34 -5.73
N SER A 16 -4.04 -14.52 -6.57
CA SER A 16 -3.34 -13.54 -7.42
C SER A 16 -2.69 -12.44 -6.58
N ALA A 17 -3.39 -11.90 -5.58
CA ALA A 17 -2.82 -10.89 -4.68
C ALA A 17 -1.63 -11.45 -3.86
N SER A 18 -1.78 -12.67 -3.35
CA SER A 18 -0.73 -13.38 -2.61
C SER A 18 0.50 -13.66 -3.47
N ARG A 19 0.28 -14.21 -4.67
CA ARG A 19 1.35 -14.46 -5.64
C ARG A 19 2.07 -13.17 -6.01
N THR A 20 1.32 -12.12 -6.34
CA THR A 20 1.88 -10.81 -6.67
C THR A 20 2.74 -10.26 -5.54
N TYR A 21 2.28 -10.34 -4.29
CA TYR A 21 3.07 -9.91 -3.15
C TYR A 21 4.38 -10.71 -3.02
N LEU A 22 4.34 -12.02 -3.22
CA LEU A 22 5.56 -12.86 -3.23
C LEU A 22 6.49 -12.49 -4.39
N THR A 23 5.97 -12.17 -5.57
CA THR A 23 6.76 -11.68 -6.71
C THR A 23 7.45 -10.36 -6.35
N PHE A 24 6.74 -9.41 -5.74
CA PHE A 24 7.36 -8.16 -5.24
C PHE A 24 8.48 -8.44 -4.24
N LYS A 25 8.29 -9.39 -3.31
CA LYS A 25 9.37 -9.81 -2.39
C LYS A 25 10.57 -10.39 -3.13
N ALA A 26 10.35 -11.25 -4.13
CA ALA A 26 11.41 -11.87 -4.91
C ALA A 26 12.24 -10.84 -5.71
N HIS A 27 11.62 -9.74 -6.16
CA HIS A 27 12.30 -8.62 -6.81
C HIS A 27 12.81 -7.55 -5.82
N ASN A 28 12.75 -7.79 -4.51
CA ASN A 28 13.12 -6.83 -3.44
C ASN A 28 12.34 -5.50 -3.48
N LEU A 29 11.12 -5.48 -4.01
CA LEU A 29 10.28 -4.29 -4.16
C LEU A 29 9.33 -4.11 -2.97
N THR A 30 9.84 -4.14 -1.74
CA THR A 30 8.97 -4.16 -0.54
C THR A 30 8.99 -2.88 0.29
N ASP A 31 9.98 -2.03 0.08
CA ASP A 31 10.10 -0.73 0.72
C ASP A 31 9.88 0.43 -0.25
N VAL A 32 9.77 1.64 0.32
CA VAL A 32 9.43 2.85 -0.41
C VAL A 32 10.48 3.21 -1.46
N ASP A 33 11.76 3.04 -1.14
CA ASP A 33 12.84 3.46 -2.03
C ASP A 33 13.00 2.47 -3.18
N ALA A 34 12.87 1.18 -2.91
CA ALA A 34 12.87 0.14 -3.94
C ALA A 34 11.71 0.31 -4.92
N ILE A 35 10.48 0.54 -4.41
CA ILE A 35 9.29 0.72 -5.26
C ILE A 35 9.44 1.97 -6.14
N LEU A 36 9.90 3.09 -5.58
CA LEU A 36 10.07 4.33 -6.33
C LEU A 36 11.24 4.26 -7.32
N GLY A 37 12.33 3.58 -6.94
CA GLY A 37 13.50 3.39 -7.79
C GLY A 37 13.26 2.43 -8.95
N ALA A 38 12.37 1.44 -8.79
CA ALA A 38 11.99 0.53 -9.87
C ALA A 38 11.26 1.25 -11.01
N GLY A 39 10.51 2.31 -10.70
CA GLY A 39 9.75 3.05 -11.70
C GLY A 39 8.54 2.28 -12.23
N TRP A 40 7.82 2.90 -13.17
CA TRP A 40 6.52 2.41 -13.59
C TRP A 40 6.60 1.10 -14.38
N ASP A 41 7.48 1.03 -15.38
CA ASP A 41 7.59 -0.13 -16.27
C ASP A 41 7.92 -1.41 -15.51
N LYS A 42 8.90 -1.35 -14.59
CA LYS A 42 9.29 -2.51 -13.79
C LYS A 42 8.15 -2.98 -12.88
N LEU A 43 7.40 -2.05 -12.28
CA LEU A 43 6.25 -2.40 -11.44
C LEU A 43 5.16 -3.08 -12.25
N VAL A 44 4.89 -2.61 -13.48
CA VAL A 44 3.93 -3.26 -14.39
C VAL A 44 4.38 -4.70 -14.69
N THR A 45 5.65 -4.91 -15.05
CA THR A 45 6.18 -6.27 -15.30
C THR A 45 5.99 -7.20 -14.09
N VAL A 46 6.33 -6.73 -12.89
CA VAL A 46 6.20 -7.53 -11.66
C VAL A 46 4.73 -7.80 -11.30
N LEU A 47 3.84 -6.84 -11.55
CA LEU A 47 2.40 -7.02 -11.37
C LEU A 47 1.84 -8.06 -12.34
N ASP A 48 2.23 -8.01 -13.62
CA ASP A 48 1.84 -8.98 -14.64
C ASP A 48 2.32 -10.40 -14.29
N GLU A 49 3.61 -10.56 -13.92
CA GLU A 49 4.19 -11.82 -13.43
C GLU A 49 3.42 -12.41 -12.22
N GLY A 50 2.87 -11.53 -11.39
CA GLY A 50 2.05 -11.85 -10.22
C GLY A 50 0.62 -12.30 -10.55
N GLY A 51 0.19 -12.17 -11.80
CA GLY A 51 -1.18 -12.43 -12.24
C GLY A 51 -2.13 -11.25 -12.01
N TYR A 52 -1.59 -10.04 -11.94
CA TYR A 52 -2.31 -8.78 -11.73
C TYR A 52 -2.63 -8.04 -13.04
N VAL A 53 -2.57 -8.74 -14.18
CA VAL A 53 -2.71 -8.24 -15.57
C VAL A 53 -3.87 -7.26 -15.77
N ARG A 54 -5.02 -7.50 -15.16
CA ARG A 54 -6.20 -6.62 -15.34
C ARG A 54 -6.00 -5.22 -14.76
N TYR A 55 -5.13 -5.09 -13.76
CA TYR A 55 -4.99 -3.89 -12.95
C TYR A 55 -3.55 -3.40 -12.85
N ASP A 56 -2.61 -4.01 -13.55
CA ASP A 56 -1.17 -3.74 -13.49
C ASP A 56 -0.84 -2.26 -13.68
N PHE A 57 -1.23 -1.63 -14.79
CA PHE A 57 -0.98 -0.22 -15.09
C PHE A 57 -1.54 0.71 -14.01
N SER A 58 -2.81 0.50 -13.66
CA SER A 58 -3.49 1.33 -12.65
C SER A 58 -2.87 1.15 -11.26
N THR A 59 -2.37 -0.05 -10.96
CA THR A 59 -1.77 -0.38 -9.66
C THR A 59 -0.34 0.15 -9.59
N ALA A 60 0.46 0.02 -10.64
CA ALA A 60 1.79 0.62 -10.74
C ALA A 60 1.74 2.14 -10.51
N THR A 61 0.87 2.84 -11.24
CA THR A 61 0.65 4.28 -11.06
C THR A 61 0.21 4.62 -9.63
N LYS A 62 -0.72 3.84 -9.07
CA LYS A 62 -1.19 4.05 -7.69
C LYS A 62 -0.07 3.83 -6.67
N LEU A 63 0.75 2.80 -6.82
CA LEU A 63 1.88 2.50 -5.94
C LEU A 63 2.88 3.66 -5.96
N LEU A 64 3.33 4.11 -7.14
CA LEU A 64 4.26 5.22 -7.25
C LEU A 64 3.73 6.50 -6.60
N ASN A 65 2.46 6.84 -6.84
CA ASN A 65 1.85 8.02 -6.24
C ASN A 65 1.81 7.93 -4.70
N VAL A 66 1.35 6.79 -4.17
CA VAL A 66 1.20 6.59 -2.72
C VAL A 66 2.54 6.57 -2.01
N PHE A 67 3.49 5.79 -2.52
CA PHE A 67 4.82 5.69 -1.94
C PHE A 67 5.62 6.98 -2.13
N GLY A 68 5.41 7.70 -3.24
CA GLY A 68 6.00 9.01 -3.48
C GLY A 68 5.53 10.05 -2.48
N GLU A 69 4.22 10.09 -2.20
CA GLU A 69 3.67 11.01 -1.20
C GLU A 69 4.10 10.63 0.23
N LEU A 70 4.18 9.33 0.52
CA LEU A 70 4.71 8.84 1.80
C LEU A 70 6.18 9.24 1.98
N LYS A 71 7.00 9.13 0.93
CA LYS A 71 8.39 9.60 0.92
C LYS A 71 8.45 11.11 1.15
N LYS A 72 7.65 11.88 0.43
CA LYS A 72 7.62 13.35 0.50
C LYS A 72 7.21 13.87 1.87
N ARG A 73 6.09 13.39 2.44
CA ARG A 73 5.53 13.94 3.69
C ARG A 73 6.09 13.31 4.95
N TYR A 74 6.50 12.05 4.88
CA TYR A 74 6.85 11.25 6.07
C TYR A 74 8.20 10.55 5.94
N LYS A 75 9.03 10.92 4.95
CA LYS A 75 10.32 10.30 4.62
C LYS A 75 10.23 8.77 4.50
N GLY A 76 9.13 8.27 3.94
CA GLY A 76 8.91 6.85 3.67
C GLY A 76 8.41 6.04 4.87
N SER A 77 8.21 6.68 6.02
CA SER A 77 7.84 5.98 7.26
C SER A 77 6.34 6.09 7.56
N LEU A 78 5.66 4.94 7.51
CA LEU A 78 4.29 4.80 8.01
C LEU A 78 4.19 5.04 9.52
N THR A 79 5.24 4.74 10.28
CA THR A 79 5.32 5.05 11.71
C THR A 79 5.28 6.55 11.95
N ARG A 80 6.03 7.34 11.17
CA ARG A 80 5.97 8.81 11.28
C ARG A 80 4.61 9.38 10.93
N LEU A 81 3.93 8.80 9.93
CA LEU A 81 2.54 9.14 9.63
C LEU A 81 1.65 8.88 10.85
N TYR A 82 1.76 7.69 11.45
CA TYR A 82 1.02 7.31 12.64
C TYR A 82 1.29 8.22 13.85
N GLU A 83 2.55 8.54 14.12
CA GLU A 83 2.96 9.45 15.20
C GLU A 83 2.39 10.84 15.00
N SER A 84 2.37 11.31 13.74
CA SER A 84 1.79 12.61 13.35
C SER A 84 0.26 12.67 13.41
N SER A 85 -0.42 11.52 13.53
CA SER A 85 -1.87 11.45 13.63
C SER A 85 -2.35 11.77 15.04
N LYS A 86 -3.41 12.57 15.18
CA LYS A 86 -3.97 12.90 16.51
C LYS A 86 -4.79 11.75 17.11
N ASP A 87 -5.63 11.12 16.31
CA ASP A 87 -6.54 10.04 16.69
C ASP A 87 -6.71 9.04 15.53
N SER A 88 -7.59 8.05 15.69
CA SER A 88 -7.87 7.04 14.66
C SER A 88 -8.45 7.66 13.37
N ARG A 89 -9.34 8.64 13.51
CA ARG A 89 -9.94 9.35 12.37
C ARG A 89 -8.92 10.16 11.59
N ASP A 90 -8.00 10.84 12.29
CA ASP A 90 -6.91 11.57 11.66
C ASP A 90 -5.92 10.61 10.96
N LEU A 91 -5.66 9.45 11.56
CA LEU A 91 -4.86 8.38 10.94
C LEU A 91 -5.48 7.89 9.63
N GLU A 92 -6.76 7.54 9.62
CA GLU A 92 -7.47 7.14 8.40
C GLU A 92 -7.41 8.24 7.34
N ARG A 93 -7.67 9.50 7.74
CA ARG A 93 -7.63 10.65 6.82
C ARG A 93 -6.26 10.83 6.19
N ARG A 94 -5.19 10.73 6.99
CA ARG A 94 -3.81 10.87 6.52
C ARG A 94 -3.39 9.73 5.60
N LEU A 95 -3.79 8.49 5.91
CA LEU A 95 -3.53 7.35 5.04
C LEU A 95 -4.24 7.49 3.69
N LYS A 96 -5.51 7.90 3.68
CA LYS A 96 -6.24 8.20 2.43
C LYS A 96 -5.60 9.35 1.65
N ALA A 97 -5.07 10.35 2.34
CA ALA A 97 -4.40 11.50 1.74
C ALA A 97 -3.04 11.18 1.09
N LEU A 98 -2.50 9.95 1.25
CA LEU A 98 -1.29 9.52 0.54
C LEU A 98 -1.53 9.32 -0.96
N GLY A 99 -2.75 9.04 -1.41
CA GLY A 99 -3.00 8.91 -2.83
C GLY A 99 -4.46 8.73 -3.19
N LYS A 100 -4.84 9.32 -4.32
CA LYS A 100 -6.18 9.15 -4.90
C LYS A 100 -6.45 7.66 -5.11
N GLY A 101 -7.62 7.21 -4.67
CA GLY A 101 -8.06 5.82 -4.81
C GLY A 101 -7.57 4.86 -3.72
N ILE A 102 -6.92 5.33 -2.64
CA ILE A 102 -6.88 4.57 -1.38
C ILE A 102 -8.29 4.60 -0.79
N GLY A 103 -9.03 3.50 -0.98
CA GLY A 103 -10.38 3.33 -0.48
C GLY A 103 -10.43 2.77 0.93
N ASP A 104 -11.63 2.76 1.51
CA ASP A 104 -11.90 2.24 2.85
C ASP A 104 -11.40 0.80 3.02
N THR A 105 -11.59 -0.07 2.02
CA THR A 105 -11.11 -1.45 2.06
C THR A 105 -9.60 -1.56 2.29
N THR A 106 -8.78 -0.75 1.60
CA THR A 106 -7.33 -0.74 1.80
C THR A 106 -6.98 -0.32 3.23
N ILE A 107 -7.64 0.71 3.74
CA ILE A 107 -7.43 1.23 5.09
C ILE A 107 -7.85 0.22 6.15
N SER A 108 -9.03 -0.40 6.00
CA SER A 108 -9.54 -1.38 6.93
C SER A 108 -8.65 -2.62 6.99
N ILE A 109 -8.21 -3.15 5.85
CA ILE A 109 -7.25 -4.27 5.81
C ILE A 109 -5.96 -3.87 6.53
N PHE A 110 -5.38 -2.71 6.20
CA PHE A 110 -4.13 -2.29 6.80
C PHE A 110 -4.24 -2.06 8.31
N LEU A 111 -5.22 -1.27 8.75
CA LEU A 111 -5.38 -0.94 10.16
C LEU A 111 -5.77 -2.15 11.00
N ARG A 112 -6.50 -3.12 10.44
CA ARG A 112 -6.81 -4.38 11.14
C ARG A 112 -5.53 -5.14 11.52
N GLU A 113 -4.57 -5.22 10.60
CA GLU A 113 -3.26 -5.83 10.87
C GLU A 113 -2.44 -5.00 11.86
N MET A 114 -2.58 -3.68 11.83
CA MET A 114 -1.84 -2.78 12.72
C MET A 114 -2.46 -2.64 14.13
N ARG A 115 -3.66 -3.17 14.40
CA ARG A 115 -4.36 -3.04 15.70
C ARG A 115 -3.52 -3.48 16.90
N SER A 116 -2.70 -4.52 16.75
CA SER A 116 -1.81 -5.02 17.81
C SER A 116 -0.57 -4.15 18.04
N ILE A 117 -0.24 -3.28 17.09
CA ILE A 117 0.99 -2.48 17.07
C ILE A 117 0.69 -1.00 17.34
N TRP A 118 -0.42 -0.49 16.83
CA TRP A 118 -0.78 0.92 16.80
C TRP A 118 -2.07 1.18 17.58
N LYS A 119 -1.96 1.92 18.70
CA LYS A 119 -3.10 2.27 19.55
C LYS A 119 -4.20 3.06 18.83
N LYS A 120 -3.84 3.83 17.80
CA LYS A 120 -4.80 4.62 16.99
C LYS A 120 -5.37 3.83 15.79
N ALA A 121 -4.97 2.57 15.59
CA ALA A 121 -5.48 1.75 14.49
C ALA A 121 -6.84 1.15 14.87
N ASP A 122 -7.89 1.94 14.65
CA ASP A 122 -9.27 1.55 14.94
C ASP A 122 -10.13 1.67 13.66
N PRO A 123 -9.99 0.73 12.70
CA PRO A 123 -10.83 0.71 11.51
C PRO A 123 -12.26 0.40 11.90
N LYS A 124 -13.20 1.08 11.23
CA LYS A 124 -14.63 0.80 11.38
C LYS A 124 -14.94 -0.70 11.13
N PRO A 125 -15.91 -1.28 11.86
CA PRO A 125 -16.40 -2.64 11.64
C PRO A 125 -16.82 -2.89 10.18
#